data_AF-A0A7X0M456-F1
#
_entry.id   AF-A0A7X0M456-F1
#
_cell.length_a   1.000
_cell.length_b   1.000
_cell.length_c   1.000
_cell.angle_alpha   90.00
_cell.angle_beta   90.00
_cell.angle_gamma   90.00
#
_symmetry.space_group_name_H-M   'P 1'
#
loop_
_entity.id
_entity.type
_entity.pdbx_description
1 polymer ?
#
loop_
_entity_poly.entity_id
_entity_poly.type
_entity_poly.pdbx_seq_one_letter_code
_entity_poly.pdbx_strand_id
1 'polypeptide(L)'
;MSAPPSAGVPVDVRETITDIVRTHLDREVDPSLDVFDQGVTSLSFLRIVTQINEKYGITLDVAELEEASVDTLSGAVADQLRSENP
;
A
#
# COMPACT_ATOMS: atom_id res chain seq x y z
N MET A 1 13.86 10.42 -13.80
CA MET A 1 12.45 10.28 -14.23
C MET A 1 11.68 9.96 -12.96
N SER A 2 10.95 10.92 -12.41
CA SER A 2 10.16 10.77 -11.19
C SER A 2 8.70 10.76 -11.60
N ALA A 3 7.97 9.69 -11.28
CA ALA A 3 6.52 9.67 -11.41
C ALA A 3 5.92 10.79 -10.53
N PRO A 4 4.84 11.48 -10.98
CA PRO A 4 4.25 12.54 -10.18
C PRO A 4 3.62 11.94 -8.91
N PRO A 5 3.77 12.56 -7.74
CA PRO A 5 2.87 12.29 -6.65
C PRO A 5 1.50 12.88 -7.01
N SER A 6 0.44 12.19 -6.61
CA SER A 6 -0.90 12.75 -6.36
C SER A 6 -1.84 12.91 -7.56
N ALA A 7 -2.68 11.88 -7.72
CA ALA A 7 -4.10 12.07 -8.03
C ALA A 7 -4.94 11.50 -6.87
N GLY A 8 -5.01 12.25 -5.76
CA GLY A 8 -6.11 12.17 -4.77
C GLY A 8 -6.26 10.85 -3.99
N VAL A 9 -5.19 10.32 -3.41
CA VAL A 9 -5.33 9.35 -2.31
C VAL A 9 -5.75 10.12 -1.06
N PRO A 10 -6.80 9.69 -0.31
CA PRO A 10 -7.10 10.28 0.99
C PRO A 10 -5.85 10.18 1.87
N VAL A 11 -5.40 11.29 2.46
CA VAL A 11 -4.17 11.31 3.28
C VAL A 11 -4.21 10.21 4.36
N ASP A 12 -5.40 9.93 4.89
CA ASP A 12 -5.68 8.86 5.84
C ASP A 12 -5.31 7.45 5.34
N VAL A 13 -5.52 7.15 4.05
CA VAL A 13 -5.21 5.84 3.45
C VAL A 13 -3.71 5.64 3.39
N ARG A 14 -2.98 6.64 2.90
CA ARG A 14 -1.52 6.60 2.81
C ARG A 14 -0.88 6.47 4.19
N GLU A 15 -1.30 7.28 5.14
CA GLU A 15 -0.79 7.22 6.52
C GLU A 15 -1.07 5.85 7.15
N THR A 16 -2.29 5.33 6.96
CA THR A 16 -2.65 3.99 7.44
C THR A 16 -1.76 2.90 6.86
N ILE A 17 -1.55 2.88 5.54
CA ILE A 17 -0.72 1.85 4.90
C ILE A 17 0.73 1.98 5.35
N THR A 18 1.24 3.20 5.49
CA THR A 18 2.56 3.46 6.05
C THR A 18 2.71 2.86 7.45
N ASP A 19 1.72 3.06 8.32
CA ASP A 19 1.72 2.54 9.69
C ASP A 19 1.68 1.00 9.75
N ILE A 20 0.86 0.37 8.88
CA ILE A 20 0.80 -1.08 8.73
C ILE A 20 2.18 -1.64 8.32
N VAL A 21 2.79 -1.07 7.27
CA VAL A 21 4.08 -1.53 6.77
C VAL A 21 5.19 -1.32 7.80
N ARG A 22 5.21 -0.15 8.47
CA ARG A 22 6.12 0.16 9.57
C ARG A 22 6.00 -0.85 10.72
N THR A 23 4.77 -1.21 11.10
CA THR A 23 4.52 -2.18 12.17
C THR A 23 5.09 -3.56 11.84
N HIS A 24 5.01 -3.97 10.57
CA HIS A 24 5.57 -5.24 10.12
C HIS A 24 7.09 -5.25 10.01
N LEU A 25 7.70 -4.11 9.74
CA LEU A 25 9.16 -3.96 9.60
C LEU A 25 9.88 -3.58 10.90
N ASP A 26 9.16 -3.09 11.90
CA ASP A 26 9.70 -2.54 13.16
C ASP A 26 10.74 -1.42 12.94
N ARG A 27 10.61 -0.67 11.83
CA ARG A 27 11.50 0.45 11.47
C ARG A 27 10.80 1.47 10.59
N GLU A 28 11.45 2.61 10.38
CA GLU A 28 10.99 3.61 9.41
C GLU A 28 11.02 3.06 7.98
N VAL A 29 10.05 3.49 7.19
CA VAL A 29 9.79 3.03 5.82
C VAL A 29 9.69 4.25 4.93
N ASP A 30 10.40 4.24 3.82
CA ASP A 30 10.24 5.22 2.77
C ASP A 30 9.02 4.83 1.91
N PRO A 31 7.99 5.68 1.84
CA PRO A 31 6.75 5.35 1.15
C PRO A 31 6.88 5.31 -0.38
N SER A 32 7.96 5.90 -0.92
CA SER A 32 8.22 5.95 -2.36
C SER A 32 9.06 4.77 -2.86
N LEU A 33 9.71 4.04 -1.95
CA LEU A 33 10.53 2.88 -2.29
C LEU A 33 9.72 1.59 -2.21
N ASP A 34 10.16 0.60 -2.98
CA ASP A 34 9.62 -0.75 -2.93
C ASP A 34 9.82 -1.36 -1.53
N VAL A 35 8.76 -1.96 -0.98
CA VAL A 35 8.81 -2.52 0.38
C VAL A 35 9.71 -3.74 0.48
N PHE A 36 9.88 -4.52 -0.59
CA PHE A 36 10.79 -5.68 -0.60
C PHE A 36 12.25 -5.24 -0.57
N ASP A 37 12.60 -4.16 -1.26
CA ASP A 37 13.94 -3.55 -1.20
C ASP A 37 14.23 -3.04 0.23
N GLN A 38 13.17 -2.58 0.90
CA GLN A 38 13.17 -2.23 2.32
C GLN A 38 12.97 -3.44 3.25
N GLY A 39 13.30 -4.66 2.83
CA GLY A 39 13.37 -5.84 3.69
C GLY A 39 12.02 -6.46 4.10
N VAL A 40 10.90 -6.06 3.48
CA VAL A 40 9.65 -6.81 3.61
C VAL A 40 9.82 -8.16 2.94
N THR A 41 9.45 -9.22 3.65
CA THR A 41 9.44 -10.58 3.10
C THR A 41 8.10 -10.88 2.43
N SER A 42 8.06 -11.80 1.47
CA SER A 42 6.81 -12.20 0.79
C SER A 42 5.70 -12.60 1.77
N LEU A 43 6.04 -13.27 2.88
CA LEU A 43 5.07 -13.63 3.91
C LEU A 43 4.51 -12.40 4.65
N SER A 44 5.38 -11.43 4.98
CA SER A 44 4.96 -10.19 5.63
C SER A 44 4.15 -9.33 4.68
N PHE A 45 4.52 -9.29 3.40
CA PHE A 45 3.77 -8.60 2.35
C PHE A 45 2.35 -9.14 2.20
N LEU A 46 2.18 -10.47 2.12
CA LEU A 46 0.84 -11.09 2.07
C LEU A 46 -0.01 -10.74 3.30
N ARG A 47 0.61 -10.67 4.50
CA ARG A 47 -0.08 -10.24 5.73
C ARG A 47 -0.49 -8.78 5.69
N ILE A 48 0.39 -7.90 5.22
CA ILE A 48 0.10 -6.47 5.02
C ILE A 48 -1.10 -6.30 4.09
N VAL A 49 -1.07 -6.96 2.94
CA VAL A 49 -2.13 -6.87 1.93
C VAL A 49 -3.45 -7.42 2.46
N THR A 50 -3.41 -8.55 3.17
CA THR A 50 -4.59 -9.12 3.83
C THR A 50 -5.17 -8.13 4.83
N GLN A 51 -4.34 -7.51 5.67
CA GLN A 51 -4.78 -6.53 6.66
C GLN A 51 -5.38 -5.26 6.02
N ILE A 52 -4.82 -4.81 4.90
CA ILE A 52 -5.37 -3.69 4.12
C ILE A 52 -6.75 -4.07 3.57
N ASN A 53 -6.88 -5.25 2.96
CA ASN A 53 -8.14 -5.77 2.41
C ASN A 53 -9.22 -5.88 3.50
N GLU A 54 -8.88 -6.44 4.66
CA GLU A 54 -9.80 -6.54 5.82
C GLU A 54 -10.19 -5.17 6.37
N LYS A 55 -9.25 -4.22 6.45
CA LYS A 55 -9.49 -2.89 7.01
C LYS A 55 -10.44 -2.04 6.15
N TYR A 56 -10.30 -2.13 4.83
CA TYR A 56 -11.10 -1.34 3.88
C TYR A 56 -12.27 -2.11 3.26
N GLY A 57 -12.38 -3.42 3.51
CA GLY A 57 -13.42 -4.27 2.93
C GLY A 57 -13.26 -4.46 1.42
N ILE A 58 -12.04 -4.40 0.91
CA ILE A 58 -11.72 -4.49 -0.52
C ILE A 58 -10.95 -5.77 -0.85
N THR A 59 -10.83 -6.08 -2.14
CA THR A 59 -9.95 -7.15 -2.65
C THR A 59 -8.88 -6.55 -3.54
N LEU A 60 -7.76 -6.16 -2.95
CA LEU A 60 -6.59 -5.68 -3.68
C LEU A 60 -5.81 -6.89 -4.23
N ASP A 61 -5.68 -6.97 -5.55
CA ASP A 61 -4.76 -7.92 -6.19
C ASP A 61 -3.39 -7.24 -6.40
N VAL A 62 -2.41 -7.70 -5.63
CA VAL A 62 -1.04 -7.16 -5.67
C VAL A 62 -0.11 -7.96 -6.58
N ALA A 63 -0.60 -9.04 -7.20
CA ALA A 63 0.24 -9.88 -8.06
C ALA A 63 0.58 -9.17 -9.39
N GLU A 64 -0.25 -8.20 -9.79
CA GLU A 64 -0.02 -7.38 -10.98
C GLU A 64 0.83 -6.13 -10.71
N LEU A 65 1.20 -5.85 -9.45
CA LEU A 65 2.04 -4.70 -9.12
C LEU A 65 3.50 -5.00 -9.47
N GLU A 66 4.07 -4.20 -10.38
CA GLU A 66 5.50 -4.25 -10.69
C GLU A 66 6.36 -3.77 -9.52
N GLU A 67 5.86 -2.76 -8.77
CA GLU A 67 6.50 -2.19 -7.58
C GLU A 67 5.48 -2.07 -6.45
N ALA A 68 5.83 -2.58 -5.28
CA ALA A 68 4.96 -2.65 -4.11
C ALA A 68 5.31 -1.57 -3.09
N SER A 69 5.38 -0.31 -3.52
CA SER A 69 5.60 0.82 -2.61
C SER A 69 4.31 1.21 -1.88
N VAL A 70 4.45 1.94 -0.76
CA VAL A 70 3.29 2.47 -0.03
C VAL A 70 2.48 3.40 -0.93
N ASP A 71 3.13 4.23 -1.75
CA ASP A 71 2.45 5.11 -2.70
C ASP A 71 1.58 4.33 -3.70
N THR A 72 2.13 3.27 -4.31
CA THR A 72 1.38 2.42 -5.25
C THR A 72 0.21 1.71 -4.57
N LEU A 73 0.45 1.11 -3.39
CA LEU A 73 -0.59 0.44 -2.62
C LEU A 73 -1.72 1.42 -2.24
N SER A 74 -1.36 2.61 -1.78
CA SER A 74 -2.34 3.61 -1.37
C SER A 74 -3.17 4.12 -2.55
N GLY A 75 -2.53 4.28 -3.72
CA GLY A 75 -3.22 4.57 -4.98
C GLY A 75 -4.23 3.51 -5.36
N ALA A 76 -3.81 2.24 -5.35
CA ALA A 76 -4.67 1.11 -5.70
C ALA A 76 -5.85 0.96 -4.74
N VAL A 77 -5.64 1.13 -3.43
CA VAL A 77 -6.71 1.11 -2.42
C VAL A 77 -7.71 2.25 -2.67
N ALA A 78 -7.23 3.47 -2.92
CA ALA A 78 -8.10 4.61 -3.18
C ALA A 78 -8.93 4.43 -4.46
N ASP A 79 -8.35 3.84 -5.50
CA ASP A 79 -9.06 3.55 -6.74
C ASP A 79 -10.13 2.46 -6.53
N GLN A 80 -9.79 1.39 -5.81
CA GLN A 80 -10.75 0.33 -5.48
C GLN A 80 -11.91 0.87 -4.64
N LEU A 81 -11.64 1.69 -3.62
CA LEU A 81 -12.67 2.32 -2.79
C LEU A 81 -13.63 3.20 -3.60
N ARG A 82 -13.15 3.86 -4.65
CA ARG A 82 -13.97 4.65 -5.59
C ARG A 82 -14.80 3.75 -6.49
N SER A 83 -14.27 2.61 -6.93
CA SER A 83 -15.01 1.64 -7.75
C SER A 83 -16.14 0.96 -6.98
N GLU A 84 -15.94 0.67 -5.69
CA GLU A 84 -16.95 0.04 -4.82
C GLU A 84 -18.03 1.02 -4.32
N ASN A 85 -17.80 2.34 -4.40
CA ASN A 85 -18.77 3.39 -4.01
C ASN A 85 -19.15 4.27 -5.21
N PRO A 86 -20.21 3.91 -5.98
CA PRO A 86 -20.71 4.71 -7.10
C PRO A 86 -21.40 6.02 -6.68
#